data_AF-A0A948ISS6-F1
#
_entry.id   AF-A0A948ISS6-F1
#
_cell.length_a   1.000
_cell.length_b   1.000
_cell.length_c   1.000
_cell.angle_alpha   90.00
_cell.angle_beta   90.00
_cell.angle_gamma   90.00
#
_symmetry.space_group_name_H-M   'P 1'
#
loop_
_entity.id
_entity.type
_entity.pdbx_description
1 polymer ?
#
loop_
_entity_poly.entity_id
_entity_poly.type
_entity_poly.pdbx_seq_one_letter_code
_entity_poly.pdbx_strand_id
1 'polypeptide(L)'
;MISPQDIFPQIAPWVGQLDETFPGAQIKPYFAQWEVLHILSLALLGGASILLNLRLIGSGLTDESPSEVRRGVLPWLNLGVFGVLLTGVLIGTSNPERLYTSEAFTAKMLGLAAALILTYGVALPAAKADGRMGRGAAVAAALGLAVYGLCIGVFAVAKLVNPGLWHVIIAAALIVLFVTKGLTRIVYLIGLLGLMATQLAIHQVIYKPDDYAHLDPANKIMILVYLAWILAAAAVQIVSAGRSQSGAGPATKALAYAAILVWVTTAAAGRWIAFA
;
A
#
# COMPACT_ATOMS: atom_id res chain seq x y z
N MET A 1 19.05 -0.06 -10.12
CA MET A 1 19.53 -1.30 -9.48
C MET A 1 19.51 -1.04 -7.98
N ILE A 2 18.37 -1.37 -7.36
CA ILE A 2 18.10 -1.23 -5.92
C ILE A 2 17.61 -2.59 -5.38
N SER A 3 18.03 -3.69 -6.01
CA SER A 3 17.69 -5.03 -5.56
C SER A 3 18.58 -5.42 -4.38
N PRO A 4 18.18 -6.40 -3.55
CA PRO A 4 19.00 -6.82 -2.41
C PRO A 4 20.44 -7.20 -2.77
N GLN A 5 20.66 -7.77 -3.97
CA GLN A 5 22.01 -8.12 -4.44
C GLN A 5 22.93 -6.92 -4.63
N ASP A 6 22.37 -5.75 -4.97
CA ASP A 6 23.14 -4.52 -5.18
C ASP A 6 23.58 -3.92 -3.83
N ILE A 7 22.83 -4.22 -2.77
CA ILE A 7 23.04 -3.69 -1.42
C ILE A 7 23.90 -4.65 -0.58
N PHE A 8 23.74 -5.96 -0.76
CA PHE A 8 24.39 -7.00 0.05
C PHE A 8 25.11 -8.07 -0.78
N PRO A 9 25.95 -7.73 -1.77
CA PRO A 9 26.54 -8.71 -2.71
C PRO A 9 27.26 -9.88 -2.02
N GLN A 10 27.82 -9.64 -0.83
CA GLN A 10 28.53 -10.63 -0.02
C GLN A 10 27.69 -11.83 0.44
N ILE A 11 26.35 -11.73 0.49
CA ILE A 11 25.48 -12.84 0.92
C ILE A 11 24.99 -13.72 -0.23
N ALA A 12 25.36 -13.41 -1.48
CA ALA A 12 24.90 -14.17 -2.65
C ALA A 12 25.15 -15.69 -2.55
N PRO A 13 26.33 -16.18 -2.07
CA PRO A 13 26.55 -17.62 -1.93
C PRO A 13 25.62 -18.28 -0.90
N TRP A 14 25.28 -17.56 0.18
CA TRP A 14 24.34 -18.04 1.19
C TRP A 14 22.91 -18.08 0.66
N VAL A 15 22.50 -17.04 -0.09
CA VAL A 15 21.17 -16.98 -0.73
C VAL A 15 20.97 -18.15 -1.69
N GLY A 16 21.98 -18.48 -2.51
CA GLY A 16 21.90 -19.58 -3.48
C GLY A 16 21.84 -21.00 -2.88
N GLN A 17 21.99 -21.14 -1.56
CA GLN A 17 21.85 -22.42 -0.86
C GLN A 17 20.61 -22.46 0.04
N LEU A 18 19.87 -21.35 0.15
CA LEU A 18 18.83 -21.20 1.17
C LEU A 18 17.58 -22.03 0.86
N ASP A 19 17.33 -22.36 -0.41
CA ASP A 19 16.23 -23.26 -0.81
C ASP A 19 16.56 -24.75 -0.69
N GLU A 20 17.85 -25.09 -0.53
CA GLU A 20 18.33 -26.46 -0.28
C GLU A 20 18.56 -26.75 1.22
N THR A 21 18.54 -25.72 2.06
CA THR A 21 18.77 -25.83 3.51
C THR A 21 17.49 -25.56 4.30
N PHE A 22 17.48 -25.89 5.61
CA PHE A 22 16.32 -25.57 6.46
C PHE A 22 16.18 -24.04 6.64
N PRO A 23 14.97 -23.46 6.53
CA PRO A 23 13.68 -24.14 6.30
C PRO A 23 13.30 -24.32 4.81
N GLY A 24 14.03 -23.73 3.86
CA GLY A 24 13.69 -23.73 2.43
C GLY A 24 13.38 -25.13 1.86
N ALA A 25 14.25 -26.10 2.11
CA ALA A 25 14.08 -27.47 1.58
C ALA A 25 12.79 -28.15 2.03
N GLN A 26 12.38 -27.95 3.29
CA GLN A 26 11.16 -28.55 3.84
C GLN A 26 9.90 -27.81 3.41
N ILE A 27 10.01 -26.51 3.15
CA ILE A 27 8.87 -25.65 2.82
C ILE A 27 8.54 -25.69 1.33
N LYS A 28 9.55 -25.82 0.45
CA LYS A 28 9.41 -25.80 -1.01
C LYS A 28 8.34 -26.76 -1.56
N PRO A 29 8.18 -28.02 -1.07
CA PRO A 29 7.10 -28.91 -1.52
C PRO A 29 5.69 -28.43 -1.18
N TYR A 30 5.56 -27.60 -0.14
CA TYR A 30 4.28 -27.06 0.36
C TYR A 30 4.10 -25.57 0.04
N PHE A 31 4.86 -25.05 -0.92
CA PHE A 31 4.91 -23.62 -1.24
C PHE A 31 3.52 -23.01 -1.45
N ALA A 32 2.66 -23.69 -2.22
CA ALA A 32 1.32 -23.22 -2.52
C ALA A 32 0.43 -23.07 -1.28
N GLN A 33 0.52 -24.00 -0.32
CA GLN A 33 -0.23 -23.93 0.93
C GLN A 33 0.21 -22.72 1.76
N TRP A 34 1.52 -22.47 1.83
CA TRP A 34 2.05 -21.29 2.52
C TRP A 34 1.67 -19.99 1.83
N GLU A 35 1.62 -19.97 0.49
CA GLU A 35 1.14 -18.81 -0.28
C GLU A 35 -0.34 -18.51 0.00
N VAL A 36 -1.20 -19.53 0.06
CA VAL A 36 -2.61 -19.37 0.46
C VAL A 36 -2.71 -18.78 1.86
N LEU A 37 -1.96 -19.31 2.83
CA LEU A 37 -1.94 -18.76 4.20
C LEU A 37 -1.43 -17.32 4.24
N HIS A 38 -0.45 -16.97 3.40
CA HIS A 38 0.07 -15.61 3.29
C HIS A 38 -0.99 -14.65 2.75
N ILE A 39 -1.71 -15.03 1.69
CA ILE A 39 -2.79 -14.21 1.11
C ILE A 39 -3.94 -14.04 2.10
N LEU A 40 -4.34 -15.10 2.81
CA LEU A 40 -5.37 -15.01 3.86
C LEU A 40 -4.93 -14.07 4.99
N SER A 41 -3.66 -14.12 5.39
CA SER A 41 -3.10 -13.23 6.41
C SER A 41 -3.09 -11.77 5.93
N LEU A 42 -2.75 -11.53 4.65
CA LEU A 42 -2.83 -10.21 4.02
C LEU A 42 -4.27 -9.69 3.93
N ALA A 43 -5.23 -10.54 3.58
CA ALA A 43 -6.64 -10.17 3.50
C ALA A 43 -7.20 -9.78 4.88
N LEU A 44 -6.87 -10.56 5.91
CA LEU A 44 -7.25 -10.27 7.29
C LEU A 44 -6.64 -8.94 7.77
N LEU A 45 -5.33 -8.78 7.57
CA LEU A 45 -4.58 -7.58 7.95
C LEU A 45 -5.08 -6.34 7.21
N GLY A 46 -5.23 -6.43 5.90
CA GLY A 46 -5.74 -5.37 5.03
C GLY A 46 -7.15 -4.95 5.43
N GLY A 47 -8.06 -5.91 5.64
CA GLY A 47 -9.43 -5.66 6.08
C GLY A 47 -9.48 -4.95 7.44
N ALA A 48 -8.77 -5.46 8.44
CA ALA A 48 -8.68 -4.85 9.77
C ALA A 48 -8.11 -3.42 9.71
N SER A 49 -7.06 -3.22 8.93
CA SER A 49 -6.43 -1.92 8.73
C SER A 49 -7.34 -0.93 8.01
N ILE A 50 -8.03 -1.36 6.94
CA ILE A 50 -8.98 -0.52 6.20
C ILE A 50 -10.14 -0.10 7.10
N LEU A 51 -10.74 -1.01 7.86
CA LEU A 51 -11.84 -0.69 8.78
C LEU A 51 -11.43 0.37 9.81
N LEU A 52 -10.26 0.20 10.44
CA LEU A 52 -9.75 1.15 11.42
C LEU A 52 -9.48 2.53 10.81
N ASN A 53 -8.81 2.55 9.66
CA ASN A 53 -8.41 3.81 9.03
C ASN A 53 -9.59 4.55 8.39
N LEU A 54 -10.55 3.84 7.79
CA LEU A 54 -11.82 4.46 7.37
C LEU A 54 -12.53 5.09 8.56
N ARG A 55 -12.52 4.42 9.71
CA ARG A 55 -13.10 4.98 10.94
C ARG A 55 -12.40 6.26 11.39
N LEU A 56 -11.06 6.31 11.32
CA LEU A 56 -10.27 7.51 11.61
C LEU A 56 -10.53 8.65 10.61
N ILE A 57 -10.78 8.32 9.34
CA ILE A 57 -11.21 9.28 8.31
C ILE A 57 -12.60 9.86 8.62
N GLY A 58 -13.44 9.11 9.33
CA GLY A 58 -14.83 9.45 9.65
C GLY A 58 -15.84 8.81 8.69
N SER A 59 -15.49 7.68 8.09
CA SER A 59 -16.36 6.85 7.24
C SER A 59 -16.39 5.40 7.75
N GLY A 60 -17.23 4.55 7.19
CA GLY A 60 -17.38 3.16 7.62
C GLY A 60 -18.16 3.03 8.95
N LEU A 61 -17.57 2.36 9.94
CA LEU A 61 -18.19 2.03 11.24
C LEU A 61 -18.32 3.26 12.17
N THR A 62 -19.04 4.30 11.74
CA THR A 62 -19.08 5.59 12.44
C THR A 62 -19.86 5.61 13.74
N ASP A 63 -20.74 4.62 13.97
CA ASP A 63 -21.57 4.52 15.18
C ASP A 63 -20.74 4.19 16.43
N GLU A 64 -19.63 3.49 16.26
CA GLU A 64 -18.68 3.13 17.32
C GLU A 64 -17.55 4.16 17.39
N SER A 65 -16.93 4.40 18.54
CA SER A 65 -15.73 5.24 18.64
C SER A 65 -14.51 4.59 17.96
N PRO A 66 -13.49 5.36 17.53
CA PRO A 66 -12.24 4.78 17.02
C PRO A 66 -11.58 3.82 18.01
N SER A 67 -11.69 4.07 19.32
CA SER A 67 -11.14 3.20 20.36
C SER A 67 -11.86 1.85 20.44
N GLU A 68 -13.18 1.81 20.24
CA GLU A 68 -13.99 0.59 20.18
C GLU A 68 -13.68 -0.22 18.93
N VAL A 69 -13.67 0.42 17.75
CA VAL A 69 -13.29 -0.24 16.49
C VAL A 69 -11.88 -0.82 16.61
N ARG A 70 -10.93 -0.06 17.18
CA ARG A 70 -9.57 -0.55 17.48
C ARG A 70 -9.59 -1.83 18.31
N ARG A 71 -10.36 -1.88 19.41
CA ARG A 71 -10.43 -3.07 20.27
C ARG A 71 -10.95 -4.28 19.52
N GLY A 72 -11.94 -4.08 18.64
CA GLY A 72 -12.50 -5.15 17.80
C GLY A 72 -11.50 -5.69 16.77
N VAL A 73 -10.74 -4.82 16.11
CA VAL A 73 -9.83 -5.23 15.02
C VAL A 73 -8.43 -5.64 15.48
N LEU A 74 -7.98 -5.22 16.67
CA LEU A 74 -6.59 -5.41 17.11
C LEU A 74 -6.12 -6.88 17.13
N PRO A 75 -6.90 -7.87 17.63
CA PRO A 75 -6.49 -9.28 17.58
C PRO A 75 -6.27 -9.77 16.15
N TRP A 76 -7.18 -9.41 15.24
CA TRP A 76 -7.13 -9.78 13.83
C TRP A 76 -5.97 -9.12 13.08
N LEU A 77 -5.71 -7.85 13.40
CA LEU A 77 -4.57 -7.11 12.88
C LEU A 77 -3.26 -7.77 13.31
N ASN A 78 -3.10 -8.11 14.59
CA ASN A 78 -1.89 -8.78 15.10
C ASN A 78 -1.75 -10.19 14.51
N LEU A 79 -2.84 -10.95 14.41
CA LEU A 79 -2.84 -12.27 13.79
C LEU A 79 -2.42 -12.19 12.31
N GLY A 80 -2.96 -11.21 11.58
CA GLY A 80 -2.58 -10.94 10.19
C GLY A 80 -1.11 -10.56 10.05
N VAL A 81 -0.59 -9.66 10.89
CA VAL A 81 0.84 -9.29 10.88
C VAL A 81 1.73 -10.50 11.16
N PHE A 82 1.42 -11.26 12.22
CA PHE A 82 2.16 -12.47 12.53
C PHE A 82 2.14 -13.47 11.38
N GLY A 83 0.95 -13.71 10.80
CA GLY A 83 0.77 -14.60 9.66
C GLY A 83 1.58 -14.17 8.45
N VAL A 84 1.52 -12.89 8.05
CA VAL A 84 2.26 -12.34 6.90
C VAL A 84 3.77 -12.44 7.10
N LEU A 85 4.28 -12.14 8.30
CA LEU A 85 5.71 -12.22 8.60
C LEU A 85 6.21 -13.66 8.59
N LEU A 86 5.52 -14.56 9.30
CA LEU A 86 5.90 -15.97 9.38
C LEU A 86 5.87 -16.61 7.98
N THR A 87 4.74 -16.53 7.31
CA THR A 87 4.57 -17.13 5.98
C THR A 87 5.47 -16.47 4.93
N GLY A 88 5.71 -15.16 5.03
CA GLY A 88 6.61 -14.44 4.13
C GLY A 88 8.06 -14.93 4.22
N VAL A 89 8.55 -15.23 5.43
CA VAL A 89 9.87 -15.83 5.63
C VAL A 89 9.93 -17.23 5.02
N LEU A 90 8.93 -18.08 5.28
CA LEU A 90 8.88 -19.47 4.76
C LEU A 90 8.83 -19.50 3.22
N ILE A 91 7.98 -18.67 2.61
CA ILE A 91 7.90 -18.51 1.15
C ILE A 91 9.23 -17.99 0.60
N GLY A 92 9.84 -17.02 1.29
CA GLY A 92 11.09 -16.40 0.85
C GLY A 92 12.28 -17.34 0.86
N THR A 93 12.39 -18.21 1.87
CA THR A 93 13.43 -19.25 1.90
C THR A 93 13.26 -20.31 0.80
N SER A 94 12.06 -20.44 0.22
CA SER A 94 11.80 -21.42 -0.84
C SER A 94 12.17 -20.92 -2.25
N ASN A 95 12.29 -19.60 -2.44
CA ASN A 95 12.69 -18.97 -3.71
C ASN A 95 13.62 -17.75 -3.46
N PRO A 96 14.76 -17.95 -2.78
CA PRO A 96 15.58 -16.89 -2.21
C PRO A 96 16.29 -16.05 -3.30
N GLU A 97 16.82 -16.68 -4.34
CA GLU A 97 17.52 -15.98 -5.43
C GLU A 97 16.59 -15.01 -6.16
N ARG A 98 15.35 -15.44 -6.44
CA ARG A 98 14.34 -14.59 -7.09
C ARG A 98 14.04 -13.34 -6.27
N LEU A 99 13.97 -13.46 -4.94
CA LEU A 99 13.76 -12.30 -4.07
C LEU A 99 15.00 -11.41 -4.01
N TYR A 100 16.19 -12.02 -4.02
CA TYR A 100 17.47 -11.34 -3.90
C TYR A 100 17.82 -10.47 -5.11
N THR A 101 17.36 -10.86 -6.30
CA THR A 101 17.57 -10.10 -7.55
C THR A 101 16.41 -9.14 -7.87
N SER A 102 15.33 -9.16 -7.10
CA SER A 102 14.10 -8.41 -7.41
C SER A 102 14.06 -7.01 -6.78
N GLU A 103 13.97 -5.96 -7.61
CA GLU A 103 13.69 -4.59 -7.15
C GLU A 103 12.29 -4.47 -6.52
N ALA A 104 11.32 -5.26 -7.00
CA ALA A 104 9.97 -5.30 -6.42
C ALA A 104 9.98 -5.84 -4.98
N PHE A 105 10.88 -6.77 -4.66
CA PHE A 105 11.05 -7.26 -3.30
C PHE A 105 11.57 -6.16 -2.37
N THR A 106 12.54 -5.34 -2.80
CA THR A 106 12.97 -4.15 -2.04
C THR A 106 11.80 -3.21 -1.76
N ALA A 107 10.98 -2.90 -2.77
CA ALA A 107 9.79 -2.07 -2.59
C ALA A 107 8.80 -2.70 -1.59
N LYS A 108 8.60 -4.02 -1.65
CA LYS A 108 7.75 -4.76 -0.70
C LYS A 108 8.26 -4.66 0.73
N MET A 109 9.58 -4.80 0.95
CA MET A 109 10.16 -4.74 2.28
C MET A 109 10.11 -3.33 2.88
N LEU A 110 10.39 -2.30 2.07
CA LEU A 110 10.21 -0.90 2.48
C LEU A 110 8.74 -0.59 2.79
N GLY A 111 7.82 -1.04 1.91
CA GLY A 111 6.38 -0.90 2.10
C GLY A 111 5.91 -1.57 3.39
N LEU A 112 6.34 -2.81 3.66
CA LEU A 112 6.01 -3.53 4.87
C LEU A 112 6.51 -2.80 6.12
N ALA A 113 7.76 -2.33 6.12
CA ALA A 113 8.31 -1.56 7.22
C ALA A 113 7.50 -0.28 7.48
N ALA A 114 7.21 0.50 6.44
CA ALA A 114 6.37 1.69 6.53
C ALA A 114 4.95 1.37 7.01
N ALA A 115 4.36 0.27 6.53
CA ALA A 115 3.02 -0.16 6.91
C ALA A 115 2.94 -0.53 8.39
N LEU A 116 3.93 -1.24 8.92
CA LEU A 116 4.02 -1.57 10.34
C LEU A 116 4.22 -0.30 11.19
N ILE A 117 5.09 0.62 10.76
CA ILE A 117 5.31 1.90 11.46
C ILE A 117 4.02 2.74 11.49
N LEU A 118 3.35 2.90 10.35
CA LEU A 118 2.10 3.67 10.27
C LEU A 118 0.95 2.98 11.01
N THR A 119 0.90 1.65 11.04
CA THR A 119 -0.15 0.92 11.75
C THR A 119 0.03 0.99 13.27
N TYR A 120 1.19 0.56 13.78
CA TYR A 120 1.46 0.46 15.22
C TYR A 120 1.90 1.79 15.84
N GLY A 121 2.57 2.65 15.08
CA GLY A 121 3.05 3.96 15.55
C GLY A 121 2.06 5.10 15.36
N VAL A 122 1.10 4.98 14.42
CA VAL A 122 0.16 6.08 14.10
C VAL A 122 -1.29 5.66 14.26
N ALA A 123 -1.80 4.71 13.46
CA ALA A 123 -3.21 4.38 13.41
C ALA A 123 -3.73 3.82 14.74
N LEU A 124 -3.03 2.85 15.34
CA LEU A 124 -3.44 2.26 16.62
C LEU A 124 -3.36 3.24 17.80
N PRO A 125 -2.30 4.06 17.97
CA PRO A 125 -2.28 5.11 18.99
C PRO A 125 -3.32 6.20 18.77
N ALA A 126 -3.50 6.66 17.53
CA ALA A 126 -4.51 7.66 17.20
C ALA A 126 -5.93 7.14 17.49
N ALA A 127 -6.23 5.89 17.13
CA ALA A 127 -7.53 5.29 17.42
C ALA A 127 -7.74 5.08 18.93
N LYS A 128 -6.70 4.71 19.69
CA LYS A 128 -6.78 4.64 21.16
C LYS A 128 -7.10 6.00 21.79
N ALA A 129 -6.64 7.09 21.18
CA ALA A 129 -6.85 8.46 21.66
C ALA A 129 -8.00 9.18 20.94
N ASP A 130 -8.93 8.42 20.33
CA ASP A 130 -10.07 8.92 19.56
C ASP A 130 -9.66 10.01 18.55
N GLY A 131 -8.76 9.63 17.64
CA GLY A 131 -8.31 10.48 16.54
C GLY A 131 -7.30 11.59 16.91
N ARG A 132 -6.93 11.75 18.18
CA ARG A 132 -5.89 12.71 18.59
C ARG A 132 -4.50 12.17 18.31
N MET A 133 -3.63 13.02 17.79
CA MET A 133 -2.22 12.69 17.57
C MET A 133 -1.34 13.14 18.73
N GLY A 134 -0.65 12.19 19.35
CA GLY A 134 0.43 12.49 20.31
C GLY A 134 1.77 12.77 19.60
N ARG A 135 2.75 13.32 20.34
CA ARG A 135 4.11 13.57 19.81
C ARG A 135 4.79 12.31 19.27
N GLY A 136 4.67 11.18 19.97
CA GLY A 136 5.22 9.90 19.51
C GLY A 136 4.61 9.44 18.18
N ALA A 137 3.29 9.61 18.00
CA ALA A 137 2.61 9.29 16.75
C ALA A 137 3.02 10.22 15.60
N ALA A 138 3.34 11.49 15.88
CA ALA A 138 3.86 12.41 14.87
C ALA A 138 5.27 12.01 14.39
N VAL A 139 6.15 11.60 15.32
CA VAL A 139 7.49 11.09 14.95
C VAL A 139 7.39 9.80 14.13
N ALA A 140 6.54 8.85 14.56
CA ALA A 140 6.29 7.63 13.82
C ALA A 140 5.69 7.92 12.43
N ALA A 141 4.81 8.91 12.32
CA ALA A 141 4.26 9.35 11.04
C ALA A 141 5.35 9.88 10.11
N ALA A 142 6.25 10.74 10.58
CA ALA A 142 7.36 11.25 9.78
C ALA A 142 8.26 10.10 9.28
N LEU A 143 8.64 9.19 10.17
CA LEU A 143 9.46 8.02 9.82
C LEU A 143 8.74 7.10 8.83
N GLY A 144 7.49 6.75 9.10
CA GLY A 144 6.70 5.86 8.26
C GLY A 144 6.44 6.44 6.87
N LEU A 145 6.15 7.75 6.78
CA LEU A 145 6.00 8.44 5.49
C LEU A 145 7.32 8.56 4.74
N ALA A 146 8.45 8.76 5.43
CA ALA A 146 9.77 8.78 4.78
C ALA A 146 10.09 7.41 4.16
N VAL A 147 9.90 6.33 4.92
CA VAL A 147 10.11 4.96 4.41
C VAL A 147 9.13 4.64 3.28
N TYR A 148 7.87 5.10 3.39
CA TYR A 148 6.89 4.92 2.32
C TYR A 148 7.27 5.71 1.06
N GLY A 149 7.81 6.92 1.20
CA GLY A 149 8.35 7.71 0.09
C GLY A 149 9.48 6.98 -0.63
N LEU A 150 10.39 6.32 0.11
CA LEU A 150 11.42 5.47 -0.48
C LEU A 150 10.83 4.28 -1.24
N CYS A 151 9.80 3.62 -0.69
CA CYS A 151 9.06 2.55 -1.37
C CYS A 151 8.49 3.03 -2.71
N ILE A 152 7.78 4.17 -2.74
CA ILE A 152 7.25 4.76 -3.97
C ILE A 152 8.37 5.17 -4.93
N GLY A 153 9.51 5.64 -4.43
CA GLY A 153 10.70 5.93 -5.22
C GLY A 153 11.22 4.70 -5.97
N VAL A 154 11.28 3.54 -5.32
CA VAL A 154 11.65 2.27 -5.98
C VAL A 154 10.66 1.96 -7.12
N PHE A 155 9.36 2.03 -6.86
CA PHE A 155 8.34 1.83 -7.90
C PHE A 155 8.46 2.80 -9.07
N ALA A 156 8.76 4.07 -8.81
CA ALA A 156 8.84 5.09 -9.85
C ALA A 156 10.04 4.89 -10.80
N VAL A 157 11.16 4.38 -10.29
CA VAL A 157 12.42 4.25 -11.04
C VAL A 157 12.62 2.84 -11.62
N ALA A 158 12.09 1.80 -10.98
CA ALA A 158 12.24 0.42 -11.42
C ALA A 158 11.35 0.12 -12.65
N LYS A 159 11.96 -0.10 -13.82
CA LYS A 159 11.23 -0.31 -15.09
C LYS A 159 10.20 -1.44 -15.03
N LEU A 160 10.54 -2.55 -14.37
CA LEU A 160 9.69 -3.73 -14.28
C LEU A 160 8.53 -3.57 -13.28
N VAL A 161 8.64 -2.60 -12.36
CA VAL A 161 7.69 -2.43 -11.25
C VAL A 161 6.85 -1.16 -11.42
N ASN A 162 7.26 -0.23 -12.29
CA ASN A 162 6.56 1.03 -12.55
C ASN A 162 5.07 0.88 -12.85
N PRO A 163 4.61 -0.08 -13.69
CA PRO A 163 3.17 -0.24 -13.92
C PRO A 163 2.40 -0.64 -12.64
N GLY A 164 3.09 -1.10 -11.60
CA GLY A 164 2.53 -1.33 -10.28
C GLY A 164 1.98 -0.10 -9.58
N LEU A 165 2.45 1.10 -9.93
CA LEU A 165 1.90 2.36 -9.42
C LEU A 165 0.40 2.50 -9.71
N TRP A 166 -0.09 1.93 -10.81
CA TRP A 166 -1.51 1.95 -11.14
C TRP A 166 -2.39 1.25 -10.10
N HIS A 167 -1.90 0.20 -9.44
CA HIS A 167 -2.65 -0.45 -8.36
C HIS A 167 -2.87 0.51 -7.19
N VAL A 168 -1.85 1.29 -6.85
CA VAL A 168 -1.89 2.28 -5.76
C VAL A 168 -2.79 3.45 -6.13
N ILE A 169 -2.69 3.95 -7.37
CA ILE A 169 -3.53 5.04 -7.90
C ILE A 169 -5.00 4.64 -7.91
N ILE A 170 -5.31 3.44 -8.42
CA ILE A 170 -6.69 2.93 -8.47
C ILE A 170 -7.24 2.77 -7.06
N ALA A 171 -6.47 2.20 -6.12
CA ALA A 171 -6.93 2.08 -4.75
C ALA A 171 -7.17 3.45 -4.10
N ALA A 172 -6.26 4.41 -4.30
CA ALA A 172 -6.47 5.79 -3.83
C ALA A 172 -7.76 6.39 -4.41
N ALA A 173 -8.00 6.19 -5.70
CA ALA A 173 -9.21 6.67 -6.36
C ALA A 173 -10.48 6.06 -5.76
N LEU A 174 -10.50 4.74 -5.54
CA LEU A 174 -11.63 4.02 -4.96
C LEU A 174 -11.90 4.45 -3.51
N ILE A 175 -10.87 4.69 -2.71
CA ILE A 175 -11.03 5.16 -1.32
C ILE A 175 -11.64 6.57 -1.32
N VAL A 176 -11.14 7.49 -2.15
CA VAL A 176 -11.69 8.86 -2.23
C VAL A 176 -13.14 8.82 -2.74
N LEU A 177 -13.45 7.97 -3.72
CA LEU A 177 -14.82 7.77 -4.21
C LEU A 177 -15.74 7.26 -3.09
N PHE A 178 -15.26 6.33 -2.27
CA PHE A 178 -16.00 5.78 -1.14
C PHE A 178 -16.27 6.83 -0.05
N VAL A 179 -15.26 7.62 0.31
CA VAL A 179 -15.34 8.58 1.43
C VAL A 179 -16.06 9.88 1.06
N THR A 180 -15.93 10.38 -0.16
CA THR A 180 -16.65 11.58 -0.62
C THR A 180 -18.16 11.34 -0.64
N LYS A 181 -18.97 12.39 -0.48
CA LYS A 181 -20.45 12.30 -0.44
C LYS A 181 -21.10 13.39 -1.28
N GLY A 182 -22.38 13.21 -1.64
CA GLY A 182 -23.19 14.20 -2.34
C GLY A 182 -22.60 14.64 -3.68
N LEU A 183 -22.67 15.94 -3.97
CA LEU A 183 -22.20 16.52 -5.23
C LEU A 183 -20.70 16.31 -5.44
N THR A 184 -19.87 16.37 -4.38
CA THR A 184 -18.43 16.12 -4.47
C THR A 184 -18.12 14.74 -5.02
N ARG A 185 -18.88 13.70 -4.61
CA ARG A 185 -18.72 12.34 -5.14
C ARG A 185 -19.05 12.26 -6.63
N ILE A 186 -20.13 12.93 -7.04
CA ILE A 186 -20.58 12.92 -8.44
C ILE A 186 -19.55 13.61 -9.34
N VAL A 187 -19.11 14.82 -8.95
CA VAL A 187 -18.07 15.56 -9.69
C VAL A 187 -16.79 14.73 -9.76
N TYR A 188 -16.37 14.14 -8.64
CA TYR A 188 -15.19 13.29 -8.58
C TYR A 188 -15.28 12.08 -9.52
N LEU A 189 -16.42 11.38 -9.52
CA LEU A 189 -16.67 10.23 -10.38
C LEU A 189 -16.68 10.61 -11.86
N ILE A 190 -17.35 11.69 -12.24
CA ILE A 190 -17.35 12.20 -13.62
C ILE A 190 -15.91 12.50 -14.07
N GLY A 191 -15.13 13.18 -13.23
CA GLY A 191 -13.72 13.43 -13.51
C GLY A 191 -12.91 12.15 -13.68
N LEU A 192 -13.09 11.15 -12.81
CA LEU A 192 -12.42 9.85 -12.94
C LEU A 192 -12.79 9.14 -14.25
N LEU A 193 -14.06 9.12 -14.62
CA LEU A 193 -14.51 8.53 -15.88
C LEU A 193 -13.93 9.27 -17.09
N GLY A 194 -13.85 10.60 -17.03
CA GLY A 194 -13.20 11.42 -18.07
C GLY A 194 -11.70 11.12 -18.21
N LEU A 195 -10.99 10.93 -17.09
CA LEU A 195 -9.59 10.50 -17.10
C LEU A 195 -9.43 9.09 -17.67
N MET A 196 -10.32 8.16 -17.32
CA MET A 196 -10.30 6.79 -17.85
C MET A 196 -10.58 6.76 -19.35
N ALA A 197 -11.55 7.55 -19.82
CA ALA A 197 -11.83 7.70 -21.24
C ALA A 197 -10.64 8.31 -22.01
N THR A 198 -9.99 9.33 -21.42
CA THR A 198 -8.77 9.93 -21.98
C THR A 198 -7.64 8.91 -22.05
N GLN A 199 -7.39 8.16 -20.97
CA GLN A 199 -6.40 7.08 -20.93
C GLN A 199 -6.66 6.03 -22.02
N LEU A 200 -7.92 5.61 -22.17
CA LEU A 200 -8.33 4.64 -23.18
C LEU A 200 -8.11 5.18 -24.60
N ALA A 201 -8.50 6.44 -24.85
CA ALA A 201 -8.29 7.09 -26.15
C ALA A 201 -6.80 7.20 -26.50
N ILE A 202 -5.95 7.54 -25.52
CA ILE A 202 -4.48 7.58 -25.70
C ILE A 202 -3.96 6.23 -26.20
N HIS A 203 -4.41 5.12 -25.60
CA HIS A 203 -3.91 3.77 -25.89
C HIS A 203 -4.57 3.07 -27.08
N GLN A 204 -5.81 3.46 -27.44
CA GLN A 204 -6.60 2.75 -28.47
C GLN A 204 -6.85 3.57 -29.73
N VAL A 205 -6.71 4.89 -29.67
CA VAL A 205 -7.08 5.80 -30.76
C VAL A 205 -5.93 6.70 -31.19
N ILE A 206 -5.19 7.27 -30.23
CA ILE A 206 -4.18 8.30 -30.51
C ILE A 206 -2.83 7.68 -30.89
N TYR A 207 -2.28 6.84 -30.00
CA TYR A 207 -0.99 6.19 -30.24
C TYR A 207 -1.17 4.72 -30.55
N LYS A 208 -0.29 4.20 -31.41
CA LYS A 208 -0.24 2.77 -31.67
C LYS A 208 0.33 2.03 -30.45
N PRO A 209 -0.08 0.78 -30.17
CA PRO A 209 0.37 0.04 -28.99
C PRO A 209 1.90 -0.15 -28.88
N ASP A 210 2.61 -0.08 -30.00
CA ASP A 210 4.05 -0.24 -30.17
C ASP A 210 4.83 1.10 -30.17
N ASP A 211 4.15 2.25 -30.14
CA ASP A 211 4.77 3.58 -30.09
C ASP A 211 5.11 4.00 -28.64
N TYR A 212 6.05 3.27 -28.03
CA TYR A 212 6.50 3.52 -26.66
C TYR A 212 7.11 4.90 -26.46
N ALA A 213 7.67 5.52 -27.51
CA ALA A 213 8.27 6.85 -27.44
C ALA A 213 7.28 7.93 -27.03
N HIS A 214 6.01 7.80 -27.46
CA HIS A 214 4.93 8.71 -27.07
C HIS A 214 4.07 8.18 -25.94
N LEU A 215 3.86 6.85 -25.87
CA LEU A 215 3.07 6.23 -24.80
C LEU A 215 3.71 6.40 -23.42
N ASP A 216 5.04 6.26 -23.28
CA ASP A 216 5.71 6.36 -21.99
C ASP A 216 5.58 7.75 -21.35
N PRO A 217 5.89 8.87 -22.06
CA PRO A 217 5.61 10.20 -21.55
C PRO A 217 4.12 10.45 -21.27
N ALA A 218 3.23 10.02 -22.17
CA ALA A 218 1.79 10.20 -22.00
C ALA A 218 1.28 9.50 -20.73
N ASN A 219 1.72 8.26 -20.47
CA ASN A 219 1.36 7.52 -19.26
C ASN A 219 1.85 8.21 -17.98
N LYS A 220 3.07 8.74 -17.98
CA LYS A 220 3.61 9.50 -16.84
C LYS A 220 2.80 10.77 -16.58
N ILE A 221 2.42 11.50 -17.64
CA ILE A 221 1.55 12.67 -17.53
C ILE A 221 0.20 12.26 -16.95
N MET A 222 -0.42 11.20 -17.48
CA MET A 222 -1.71 10.72 -16.97
C MET A 222 -1.63 10.34 -15.49
N ILE A 223 -0.56 9.66 -15.05
CA ILE A 223 -0.32 9.38 -13.63
C ILE A 223 -0.36 10.67 -12.80
N LEU A 224 0.34 11.73 -13.23
CA LEU A 224 0.33 13.02 -12.53
C LEU A 224 -1.06 13.66 -12.50
N VAL A 225 -1.81 13.59 -13.60
CA VAL A 225 -3.18 14.13 -13.67
C VAL A 225 -4.13 13.36 -12.75
N TYR A 226 -4.05 12.03 -12.74
CA TYR A 226 -4.79 11.19 -11.80
C TYR A 226 -4.46 11.54 -10.36
N LEU A 227 -3.17 11.62 -10.02
CA LEU A 227 -2.73 11.98 -8.68
C LEU A 227 -3.25 13.37 -8.27
N ALA A 228 -3.14 14.37 -9.14
CA ALA A 228 -3.65 15.71 -8.87
C ALA A 228 -5.17 15.69 -8.58
N TRP A 229 -5.94 14.97 -9.40
CA TRP A 229 -7.40 14.83 -9.21
C TRP A 229 -7.75 14.12 -7.90
N ILE A 230 -7.11 13.00 -7.61
CA ILE A 230 -7.32 12.20 -6.41
C ILE A 230 -6.94 13.00 -5.15
N LEU A 231 -5.75 13.63 -5.15
CA LEU A 231 -5.24 14.37 -4.00
C LEU A 231 -6.06 15.65 -3.74
N ALA A 232 -6.49 16.36 -4.80
CA ALA A 232 -7.36 17.52 -4.65
C ALA A 232 -8.71 17.13 -4.02
N ALA A 233 -9.34 16.06 -4.51
CA ALA A 233 -10.60 15.56 -3.94
C ALA A 233 -10.43 15.04 -2.50
N ALA A 234 -9.33 14.35 -2.21
CA ALA A 234 -9.00 13.92 -0.85
C ALA A 234 -8.78 15.11 0.08
N ALA A 235 -8.06 16.15 -0.36
CA ALA A 235 -7.83 17.37 0.42
C ALA A 235 -9.13 18.10 0.72
N VAL A 236 -9.99 18.29 -0.29
CA VAL A 236 -11.33 18.87 -0.12
C VAL A 236 -12.13 18.04 0.87
N GLN A 237 -12.12 16.71 0.76
CA GLN A 237 -12.80 15.82 1.71
C GLN A 237 -12.27 15.95 3.13
N ILE A 238 -10.95 15.96 3.32
CA ILE A 238 -10.30 16.07 4.64
C ILE A 238 -10.66 17.40 5.32
N VAL A 239 -10.65 18.50 4.56
CA VAL A 239 -10.93 19.86 5.06
C VAL A 239 -12.44 20.05 5.32
N SER A 240 -13.28 19.72 4.34
CA SER A 240 -14.74 19.90 4.44
C SER A 240 -15.40 19.01 5.49
N ALA A 241 -14.82 17.83 5.77
CA ALA A 241 -15.34 16.93 6.79
C ALA A 241 -15.01 17.37 8.25
N GLY A 242 -14.39 18.54 8.45
CA GLY A 242 -14.12 19.14 9.77
C GLY A 242 -13.38 18.20 10.75
N ARG A 243 -13.54 18.43 12.06
CA ARG A 243 -13.27 17.35 13.04
C ARG A 243 -14.39 16.32 12.89
N SER A 244 -14.06 15.05 12.69
CA SER A 244 -15.09 14.00 12.70
C SER A 244 -15.79 13.97 14.06
N GLN A 245 -16.96 13.32 14.18
CA GLN A 245 -17.65 13.12 15.46
C GLN A 245 -16.73 12.53 16.55
N SER A 246 -15.68 11.81 16.14
CA SER A 246 -14.67 11.25 17.04
C SER A 246 -13.50 12.19 17.38
N GLY A 247 -13.45 13.43 16.89
CA GLY A 247 -12.39 14.40 17.21
C GLY A 247 -11.12 14.30 16.34
N ALA A 248 -11.10 13.45 15.30
CA ALA A 248 -9.94 13.31 14.41
C ALA A 248 -9.74 14.56 13.55
N GLY A 249 -8.54 15.15 13.64
CA GLY A 249 -8.15 16.32 12.85
C GLY A 249 -7.69 15.96 11.43
N PRO A 250 -7.48 16.97 10.57
CA PRO A 250 -7.04 16.78 9.18
C PRO A 250 -5.79 15.90 9.02
N ALA A 251 -4.80 16.08 9.90
CA ALA A 251 -3.56 15.31 9.88
C ALA A 251 -3.80 13.80 10.13
N THR A 252 -4.63 13.46 11.11
CA THR A 252 -5.00 12.07 11.39
C THR A 252 -5.70 11.43 10.19
N LYS A 253 -6.61 12.16 9.54
CA LYS A 253 -7.31 11.68 8.35
C LYS A 253 -6.33 11.42 7.20
N ALA A 254 -5.43 12.37 6.92
CA ALA A 254 -4.40 12.21 5.90
C ALA A 254 -3.50 10.98 6.15
N LEU A 255 -3.09 10.78 7.41
CA LEU A 255 -2.29 9.62 7.79
C LEU A 255 -3.07 8.30 7.69
N ALA A 256 -4.37 8.32 7.94
CA ALA A 256 -5.22 7.15 7.74
C ALA A 256 -5.33 6.78 6.25
N TYR A 257 -5.42 7.75 5.33
CA TYR A 257 -5.28 7.48 3.89
C TYR A 257 -3.93 6.84 3.56
N ALA A 258 -2.83 7.43 4.06
CA ALA A 258 -1.48 6.90 3.83
C ALA A 258 -1.31 5.47 4.38
N ALA A 259 -1.87 5.18 5.56
CA ALA A 259 -1.83 3.87 6.19
C ALA A 259 -2.60 2.80 5.38
N ILE A 260 -3.70 3.15 4.71
CA ILE A 260 -4.38 2.23 3.79
C ILE A 260 -3.51 2.01 2.54
N LEU A 261 -3.02 3.10 1.94
CA LEU A 261 -2.29 3.04 0.69
C LEU A 261 -0.96 2.29 0.80
N VAL A 262 -0.26 2.38 1.94
CA VAL A 262 0.99 1.63 2.15
C VAL A 262 0.75 0.12 2.20
N TRP A 263 -0.37 -0.35 2.78
CA TRP A 263 -0.72 -1.77 2.75
C TRP A 263 -1.06 -2.25 1.33
N VAL A 264 -1.82 -1.44 0.58
CA VAL A 264 -2.11 -1.73 -0.83
C VAL A 264 -0.82 -1.77 -1.64
N THR A 265 0.09 -0.82 -1.44
CA THR A 265 1.38 -0.75 -2.13
C THR A 265 2.23 -1.97 -1.82
N THR A 266 2.27 -2.39 -0.56
CA THR A 266 3.02 -3.59 -0.12
C THR A 266 2.45 -4.86 -0.75
N ALA A 267 1.12 -4.98 -0.83
CA ALA A 267 0.47 -6.11 -1.49
C ALA A 267 0.72 -6.10 -3.01
N ALA A 268 0.57 -4.94 -3.65
CA ALA A 268 0.84 -4.75 -5.07
C ALA A 268 2.30 -5.10 -5.41
N ALA A 269 3.28 -4.67 -4.61
CA ALA A 269 4.69 -5.01 -4.79
C ALA A 269 4.92 -6.52 -4.88
N GLY A 270 4.18 -7.31 -4.08
CA GLY A 270 4.21 -8.77 -4.12
C GLY A 270 3.87 -9.33 -5.50
N ARG A 271 2.89 -8.76 -6.21
CA ARG A 271 2.51 -9.20 -7.56
C ARG A 271 3.64 -9.00 -8.57
N TRP A 272 4.46 -7.96 -8.39
CA TRP A 272 5.55 -7.60 -9.31
C TRP A 272 6.82 -8.41 -9.10
N ILE A 273 7.00 -9.05 -7.95
CA ILE A 273 8.07 -10.03 -7.73
C ILE A 273 7.96 -11.19 -8.74
N ALA A 274 6.74 -11.53 -9.16
CA ALA A 274 6.53 -12.59 -10.14
C ALA A 274 6.98 -12.24 -11.57
N PHE A 275 7.26 -10.97 -11.86
CA PHE A 275 7.65 -10.48 -13.18
C PHE A 275 9.07 -9.91 -13.24
N ALA A 276 9.75 -9.88 -12.08
CA ALA A 276 11.15 -9.52 -11.94
C ALA A 276 12.06 -10.74 -12.08
#